data_AF-A0A1D8D229-F1
#
_entry.id   AF-A0A1D8D229-F1
#
_cell.length_a   1.000
_cell.length_b   1.000
_cell.length_c   1.000
_cell.angle_alpha   90.00
_cell.angle_beta   90.00
_cell.angle_gamma   90.00
#
_symmetry.space_group_name_H-M   'P 1'
#
loop_
_entity.id
_entity.type
_entity.pdbx_description
1 polymer ?
#
loop_
_entity_poly.entity_id
_entity_poly.type
_entity_poly.pdbx_seq_one_letter_code
_entity_poly.pdbx_strand_id
1 'polypeptide(L)'
;MQFRAMQYTIFGQNSRQGSYVLLIGLDRRIEVAFGKFRNGAAIELVPGRYLYVGSALGSAKGRFPLASRLLRHASRSDGKAAHAIRSALHDLFMSWGYRLPAGRGDKKLHWHIDYLLDREEAEIEHLFIFPGETRLEPQLAALLAATTGAIPVVDRLGAQDAASGTHFFRIDDTAAVLERLEAAWKAMVREG
;
A
#
# COMPACT_ATOMS: atom_id res chain seq x y z
N MET A 1 2.15 -6.18 29.39
CA MET A 1 2.45 -5.00 28.54
C MET A 1 2.70 -5.53 27.14
N GLN A 2 1.66 -5.57 26.29
CA GLN A 2 1.79 -6.05 24.91
C GLN A 2 2.54 -4.99 24.12
N PHE A 3 3.76 -5.30 23.67
CA PHE A 3 4.41 -4.55 22.61
C PHE A 3 3.51 -4.69 21.37
N ARG A 4 2.70 -3.67 21.08
CA ARG A 4 2.17 -3.53 19.72
C ARG A 4 3.39 -3.37 18.82
N ALA A 5 3.69 -4.39 18.03
CA ALA A 5 4.62 -4.24 16.91
C ALA A 5 4.20 -2.97 16.15
N MET A 6 5.17 -2.10 15.82
CA MET A 6 4.87 -0.90 15.06
C MET A 6 4.13 -1.30 13.78
N GLN A 7 2.97 -0.69 13.51
CA GLN A 7 2.14 -1.04 12.36
C GLN A 7 2.70 -0.49 11.03
N TYR A 8 3.79 0.26 11.10
CA TYR A 8 4.45 0.84 9.93
C TYR A 8 5.96 0.98 10.17
N THR A 9 6.72 0.98 9.07
CA THR A 9 8.16 1.24 9.01
C THR A 9 8.41 2.40 8.05
N ILE A 10 9.29 3.34 8.43
CA ILE A 10 9.57 4.55 7.65
C ILE A 10 11.04 4.53 7.23
N PHE A 11 11.29 4.68 5.94
CA PHE A 11 12.62 4.74 5.35
C PHE A 11 12.90 6.16 4.86
N GLY A 12 13.69 6.91 5.63
CA GLY A 12 14.07 8.29 5.32
C GLY A 12 13.42 9.34 6.22
N GLN A 13 13.56 10.61 5.84
CA GLN A 13 12.99 11.74 6.57
C GLN A 13 11.52 11.97 6.21
N ASN A 14 10.79 12.73 7.03
CA ASN A 14 9.39 13.03 6.74
C ASN A 14 9.24 13.81 5.42
N SER A 15 8.19 13.49 4.66
CA SER A 15 7.85 14.20 3.42
C SER A 15 6.35 14.18 3.19
N ARG A 16 5.86 15.17 2.45
CA ARG A 16 4.43 15.28 2.08
C ARG A 16 4.03 14.29 0.99
N GLN A 17 5.01 13.73 0.29
CA GLN A 17 4.86 12.83 -0.84
C GLN A 17 5.82 11.65 -0.71
N GLY A 18 5.60 10.59 -1.51
CA GLY A 18 6.51 9.46 -1.54
C GLY A 18 5.90 8.20 -2.13
N SER A 19 6.63 7.10 -1.96
CA SER A 19 6.22 5.74 -2.30
C SER A 19 5.90 4.93 -1.05
N TYR A 20 5.18 3.82 -1.22
CA TYR A 20 4.80 2.93 -0.14
C TYR A 20 4.60 1.50 -0.62
N VAL A 21 4.72 0.56 0.31
CA VAL A 21 4.31 -0.84 0.14
C VAL A 21 3.33 -1.21 1.24
N LEU A 22 2.15 -1.73 0.86
CA LEU A 22 1.16 -2.28 1.77
C LEU A 22 1.43 -3.77 1.98
N LEU A 23 1.46 -4.24 3.23
CA LEU A 23 1.30 -5.66 3.55
C LEU A 23 -0.16 -5.91 3.90
N ILE A 24 -0.82 -6.75 3.11
CA ILE A 24 -2.25 -7.03 3.19
C ILE A 24 -2.42 -8.50 3.57
N GLY A 25 -3.07 -8.75 4.69
CA GLY A 25 -3.57 -10.07 5.06
C GLY A 25 -4.95 -10.30 4.44
N LEU A 26 -5.19 -11.51 3.95
CA LEU A 26 -6.48 -11.97 3.46
C LEU A 26 -6.87 -13.23 4.23
N ASP A 27 -7.99 -13.18 4.95
CA ASP A 27 -8.40 -14.24 5.88
C ASP A 27 -9.15 -15.40 5.20
N ARG A 28 -9.88 -15.13 4.11
CA ARG A 28 -10.65 -16.11 3.36
C ARG A 28 -10.51 -15.93 1.85
N ARG A 29 -10.82 -16.98 1.09
CA ARG A 29 -10.89 -16.91 -0.38
C ARG A 29 -11.99 -15.94 -0.79
N ILE A 30 -11.67 -15.06 -1.74
CA ILE A 30 -12.61 -14.10 -2.32
C ILE A 30 -12.38 -13.93 -3.81
N GLU A 31 -13.41 -13.50 -4.52
CA GLU A 31 -13.29 -13.01 -5.89
C GLU A 31 -13.40 -11.49 -5.88
N VAL A 32 -12.43 -10.81 -6.51
CA VAL A 32 -12.37 -9.35 -6.54
C VAL A 32 -12.36 -8.85 -7.98
N ALA A 33 -13.36 -8.04 -8.32
CA ALA A 33 -13.34 -7.22 -9.52
C ALA A 33 -12.61 -5.90 -9.21
N PHE A 34 -11.45 -5.71 -9.82
CA PHE A 34 -10.59 -4.54 -9.62
C PHE A 34 -11.06 -3.36 -10.49
N GLY A 35 -12.30 -2.91 -10.29
CA GLY A 35 -12.91 -1.87 -11.12
C GLY A 35 -13.05 -2.27 -12.57
N LYS A 36 -12.56 -1.44 -13.50
CA LYS A 36 -12.59 -1.72 -14.95
C LYS A 36 -11.43 -2.61 -15.42
N PHE A 37 -10.52 -3.02 -14.53
CA PHE A 37 -9.41 -3.90 -14.89
C PHE A 37 -9.94 -5.19 -15.53
N ARG A 38 -9.36 -5.58 -16.67
CA ARG A 38 -9.81 -6.72 -17.49
C ARG A 38 -11.34 -6.71 -17.75
N ASN A 39 -11.88 -5.54 -18.08
CA ASN A 39 -13.32 -5.33 -18.33
C ASN A 39 -14.21 -5.72 -17.14
N GLY A 40 -13.69 -5.65 -15.91
CA GLY A 40 -14.41 -6.01 -14.70
C GLY A 40 -14.41 -7.50 -14.37
N ALA A 41 -13.60 -8.31 -15.07
CA ALA A 41 -13.43 -9.71 -14.73
C ALA A 41 -12.86 -9.86 -13.31
N ALA A 42 -13.53 -10.68 -12.49
CA ALA A 42 -13.07 -10.97 -11.14
C ALA A 42 -11.81 -11.85 -11.17
N ILE A 43 -10.96 -11.66 -10.17
CA ILE A 43 -9.79 -12.50 -9.92
C ILE A 43 -9.98 -13.20 -8.58
N GLU A 44 -9.79 -14.51 -8.56
CA GLU A 44 -9.75 -15.27 -7.32
C GLU A 44 -8.47 -14.94 -6.54
N LEU A 45 -8.65 -14.58 -5.27
CA LEU A 45 -7.59 -14.47 -4.29
C LEU A 45 -7.80 -15.52 -3.20
N VAL A 46 -6.72 -16.11 -2.74
CA VAL A 46 -6.74 -17.16 -1.71
C VAL A 46 -6.19 -16.61 -0.40
N PRO A 47 -6.53 -17.22 0.76
CA PRO A 47 -6.01 -16.76 2.04
C PRO A 47 -4.48 -16.69 2.06
N GLY A 48 -3.94 -15.67 2.72
CA GLY A 48 -2.51 -15.43 2.80
C GLY A 48 -2.16 -13.95 2.83
N ARG A 49 -0.92 -13.64 2.49
CA ARG A 49 -0.41 -12.26 2.49
C ARG A 49 -0.02 -11.79 1.11
N TYR A 50 -0.21 -10.49 0.93
CA TYR A 50 0.02 -9.81 -0.33
C TYR A 50 0.77 -8.51 -0.11
N LEU A 51 1.60 -8.14 -1.08
CA LEU A 51 2.30 -6.87 -1.13
C LEU A 51 1.76 -6.03 -2.28
N TYR A 52 1.42 -4.77 -1.99
CA TYR A 52 1.02 -3.79 -3.00
C TYR A 52 1.96 -2.59 -3.01
N VAL A 53 2.48 -2.23 -4.18
CA VAL A 53 3.32 -1.03 -4.37
C VAL A 53 2.51 0.13 -4.89
N GLY A 54 2.72 1.32 -4.34
CA GLY A 54 2.18 2.54 -4.92
C GLY A 54 2.98 3.78 -4.56
N SER A 55 2.58 4.89 -5.19
CA SER A 55 3.11 6.22 -4.92
C SER A 55 2.02 7.26 -4.80
N ALA A 56 2.36 8.36 -4.14
CA ALA A 56 1.52 9.52 -3.97
C ALA A 56 2.39 10.78 -4.07
N LEU A 57 2.45 11.33 -5.26
CA LEU A 57 3.29 12.47 -5.62
C LEU A 57 2.43 13.66 -6.06
N GLY A 58 2.99 14.87 -5.99
CA GLY A 58 2.35 16.06 -6.54
C GLY A 58 2.87 17.35 -5.90
N SER A 59 3.05 18.37 -6.73
CA SER A 59 3.68 19.65 -6.37
C SER A 59 2.70 20.74 -5.91
N ALA A 60 1.41 20.43 -5.80
CA ALA A 60 0.39 21.42 -5.45
C ALA A 60 0.60 21.94 -4.02
N LYS A 61 0.77 23.27 -3.90
CA LYS A 61 1.07 23.95 -2.64
C LYS A 61 0.04 23.58 -1.55
N GLY A 62 0.55 23.22 -0.38
CA GLY A 62 -0.26 22.88 0.79
C GLY A 62 -0.92 21.50 0.75
N ARG A 63 -0.81 20.72 -0.34
CA ARG A 63 -1.33 19.34 -0.36
C ARG A 63 -0.40 18.38 0.36
N PHE A 64 -0.96 17.28 0.87
CA PHE A 64 -0.20 16.18 1.49
C PHE A 64 -0.59 14.86 0.80
N PRO A 65 -0.10 14.63 -0.45
CA PRO A 65 -0.53 13.48 -1.25
C PRO A 65 -0.36 12.14 -0.53
N LEU A 66 0.76 11.94 0.17
CA LEU A 66 1.08 10.66 0.84
C LEU A 66 0.08 10.35 1.96
N ALA A 67 -0.12 11.29 2.88
CA ALA A 67 -1.09 11.16 3.96
C ALA A 67 -2.51 10.91 3.42
N SER A 68 -2.95 11.71 2.46
CA SER A 68 -4.28 11.56 1.86
C SER A 68 -4.46 10.20 1.18
N ARG A 69 -3.44 9.70 0.47
CA ARG A 69 -3.51 8.40 -0.21
C ARG A 69 -3.60 7.25 0.79
N LEU A 70 -2.69 7.23 1.76
CA LEU A 70 -2.58 6.13 2.73
C LEU A 70 -3.77 6.08 3.69
N LEU A 71 -4.26 7.24 4.15
CA LEU A 71 -5.48 7.29 4.96
C LEU A 71 -6.71 6.85 4.17
N ARG A 72 -6.75 7.10 2.86
CA ARG A 72 -7.84 6.62 2.01
C ARG A 72 -7.76 5.12 1.79
N HIS A 73 -6.57 4.57 1.57
CA HIS A 73 -6.36 3.11 1.52
C HIS A 73 -6.80 2.44 2.81
N ALA A 74 -6.45 3.02 3.96
CA ALA A 74 -6.85 2.52 5.27
C ALA A 74 -8.34 2.75 5.63
N SER A 75 -9.12 3.41 4.77
CA SER A 75 -10.57 3.60 4.94
C SER A 75 -11.36 2.68 4.02
N ARG A 76 -12.53 2.23 4.45
CA ARG A 76 -13.51 1.51 3.62
C ARG A 76 -14.70 2.43 3.26
N SER A 77 -15.46 2.09 2.23
CA SER A 77 -16.69 2.79 1.80
C SER A 77 -17.90 2.34 2.60
N ASP A 78 -19.05 2.96 2.35
CA ASP A 78 -20.37 2.54 2.82
C ASP A 78 -20.48 2.37 4.35
N GLY A 79 -19.73 3.19 5.10
CA GLY A 79 -19.72 3.18 6.56
C GLY A 79 -19.03 1.96 7.19
N LYS A 80 -18.43 1.08 6.40
CA LYS A 80 -17.66 -0.07 6.90
C LYS A 80 -16.54 0.40 7.82
N ALA A 81 -16.20 -0.45 8.79
CA ALA A 81 -15.08 -0.20 9.69
C ALA A 81 -13.79 0.01 8.89
N ALA A 82 -12.99 0.99 9.27
CA ALA A 82 -11.66 1.20 8.69
C ALA A 82 -10.70 0.05 9.07
N HIS A 83 -9.60 -0.07 8.33
CA HIS A 83 -8.49 -0.91 8.75
C HIS A 83 -7.94 -0.43 10.11
N ALA A 84 -7.51 -1.36 10.96
CA ALA A 84 -6.98 -1.11 12.30
C ALA A 84 -5.80 -0.12 12.28
N ILE A 85 -4.97 -0.17 11.24
CA ILE A 85 -3.83 0.73 11.04
C ILE A 85 -4.21 2.20 10.88
N ARG A 86 -5.45 2.49 10.50
CA ARG A 86 -5.88 3.84 10.10
C ARG A 86 -5.65 4.89 11.19
N SER A 87 -5.91 4.57 12.46
CA SER A 87 -5.71 5.52 13.56
C SER A 87 -4.24 5.87 13.72
N ALA A 88 -3.37 4.85 13.66
CA ALA A 88 -1.93 5.05 13.80
C ALA A 88 -1.36 5.90 12.66
N LEU A 89 -1.84 5.70 11.42
CA LEU A 89 -1.46 6.56 10.28
C LEU A 89 -1.96 8.00 10.44
N HIS A 90 -3.16 8.17 10.99
CA HIS A 90 -3.69 9.51 11.22
C HIS A 90 -2.81 10.28 12.20
N ASP A 91 -2.45 9.66 13.33
CA ASP A 91 -1.59 10.29 14.34
C ASP A 91 -0.18 10.57 13.79
N LEU A 92 0.39 9.61 13.04
CA LEU A 92 1.65 9.79 12.33
C LEU A 92 1.61 11.03 11.42
N PHE A 93 0.63 11.12 10.52
CA PHE A 93 0.60 12.22 9.56
C PHE A 93 0.24 13.56 10.20
N MET A 94 -0.58 13.57 11.26
CA MET A 94 -0.82 14.78 12.06
C MET A 94 0.48 15.31 12.67
N SER A 95 1.36 14.43 13.14
CA SER A 95 2.70 14.80 13.62
C SER A 95 3.60 15.38 12.52
N TRP A 96 3.34 15.02 11.26
CA TRP A 96 4.03 15.57 10.07
C TRP A 96 3.35 16.83 9.52
N GLY A 97 2.35 17.38 10.21
CA GLY A 97 1.63 18.58 9.80
C GLY A 97 0.53 18.33 8.77
N TYR A 98 0.05 17.09 8.62
CA TYR A 98 -1.21 16.81 7.95
C TYR A 98 -2.36 17.44 8.73
N ARG A 99 -3.39 17.88 8.00
CA ARG A 99 -4.65 18.36 8.57
C ARG A 99 -5.76 17.74 7.75
N LEU A 100 -6.77 17.22 8.44
CA LEU A 100 -7.92 16.62 7.79
C LEU A 100 -8.65 17.67 6.95
N PRO A 101 -9.07 17.33 5.71
CA PRO A 101 -9.97 18.17 4.94
C PRO A 101 -11.30 18.37 5.69
N ALA A 102 -11.88 19.56 5.57
CA ALA A 102 -13.21 19.87 6.07
C ALA A 102 -14.27 19.18 5.20
N GLY A 103 -14.44 17.88 5.37
CA GLY A 103 -15.46 17.10 4.65
C GLY A 103 -15.15 15.60 4.67
N ARG A 104 -16.16 14.80 5.07
CA ARG A 104 -16.19 13.36 4.84
C ARG A 104 -17.24 13.09 3.77
N GLY A 105 -16.80 13.10 2.51
CA GLY A 105 -17.60 12.48 1.45
C GLY A 105 -17.38 10.97 1.46
N ASP A 106 -18.36 10.23 0.94
CA ASP A 106 -18.20 8.78 0.78
C ASP A 106 -16.97 8.47 -0.07
N LYS A 107 -16.19 7.48 0.37
CA LYS A 107 -15.02 7.00 -0.37
C LYS A 107 -15.50 6.36 -1.67
N LYS A 108 -15.33 7.07 -2.78
CA LYS A 108 -15.40 6.45 -4.12
C LYS A 108 -14.14 5.63 -4.33
N LEU A 109 -14.24 4.38 -4.80
CA LEU A 109 -13.08 3.53 -5.13
C LEU A 109 -12.43 4.02 -6.44
N HIS A 110 -11.12 4.28 -6.43
CA HIS A 110 -10.40 4.96 -7.52
C HIS A 110 -9.20 4.15 -8.01
N TRP A 111 -8.42 3.58 -7.10
CA TRP A 111 -7.28 2.72 -7.43
C TRP A 111 -7.72 1.26 -7.42
N HIS A 112 -7.13 0.44 -8.28
CA HIS A 112 -7.47 -0.99 -8.30
C HIS A 112 -7.38 -1.62 -6.91
N ILE A 113 -6.32 -1.35 -6.15
CA ILE A 113 -6.18 -1.92 -4.82
C ILE A 113 -7.29 -1.51 -3.85
N ASP A 114 -7.99 -0.38 -4.08
CA ASP A 114 -9.13 0.01 -3.24
C ASP A 114 -10.22 -1.04 -3.24
N TYR A 115 -10.43 -1.75 -4.35
CA TYR A 115 -11.46 -2.78 -4.46
C TYR A 115 -11.18 -3.98 -3.57
N LEU A 116 -9.90 -4.29 -3.34
CA LEU A 116 -9.49 -5.29 -2.36
C LEU A 116 -9.55 -4.73 -0.94
N LEU A 117 -9.02 -3.53 -0.70
CA LEU A 117 -8.99 -2.92 0.64
C LEU A 117 -10.40 -2.60 1.17
N ASP A 118 -11.38 -2.45 0.29
CA ASP A 118 -12.77 -2.27 0.68
C ASP A 118 -13.47 -3.56 1.16
N ARG A 119 -12.81 -4.71 0.98
CA ARG A 119 -13.25 -6.01 1.48
C ARG A 119 -12.96 -6.10 2.97
N GLU A 120 -13.90 -6.64 3.75
CA GLU A 120 -13.71 -6.87 5.19
C GLU A 120 -12.74 -8.03 5.43
N GLU A 121 -12.61 -8.92 4.45
CA GLU A 121 -11.69 -10.05 4.40
C GLU A 121 -10.21 -9.62 4.30
N ALA A 122 -9.97 -8.41 3.79
CA ALA A 122 -8.64 -7.88 3.57
C ALA A 122 -8.28 -6.90 4.68
N GLU A 123 -7.09 -7.01 5.26
CA GLU A 123 -6.61 -6.10 6.30
C GLU A 123 -5.19 -5.61 6.00
N ILE A 124 -4.94 -4.31 6.16
CA ILE A 124 -3.58 -3.77 6.07
C ILE A 124 -2.87 -4.10 7.40
N GLU A 125 -2.05 -5.15 7.37
CA GLU A 125 -1.31 -5.62 8.55
C GLU A 125 -0.10 -4.74 8.85
N HIS A 126 0.57 -4.23 7.80
CA HIS A 126 1.76 -3.38 7.95
C HIS A 126 1.91 -2.41 6.77
N LEU A 127 2.62 -1.30 7.01
CA LEU A 127 2.92 -0.32 5.97
C LEU A 127 4.40 0.06 5.94
N PHE A 128 5.04 -0.09 4.78
CA PHE A 128 6.38 0.42 4.53
C PHE A 128 6.29 1.75 3.77
N ILE A 129 6.82 2.83 4.35
CA ILE A 129 6.70 4.20 3.83
C ILE A 129 8.08 4.69 3.40
N PHE A 130 8.17 5.22 2.18
CA PHE A 130 9.37 5.83 1.61
C PHE A 130 9.05 7.29 1.27
N PRO A 131 9.09 8.20 2.26
CA PRO A 131 8.79 9.60 2.01
C PRO A 131 9.92 10.22 1.19
N GLY A 132 9.56 11.03 0.20
CA GLY A 132 10.55 11.62 -0.70
C GLY A 132 9.88 12.14 -1.97
N GLU A 133 10.59 13.03 -2.67
CA GLU A 133 10.09 13.59 -3.92
C GLU A 133 10.27 12.62 -5.09
N THR A 134 11.30 11.79 -5.02
CA THR A 134 11.63 10.76 -6.01
C THR A 134 10.59 9.65 -6.01
N ARG A 135 10.11 9.30 -7.21
CA ARG A 135 9.19 8.16 -7.40
C ARG A 135 9.95 6.84 -7.32
N LEU A 136 9.89 6.15 -6.19
CA LEU A 136 10.51 4.83 -6.01
C LEU A 136 9.61 3.65 -6.45
N GLU A 137 8.38 3.91 -6.87
CA GLU A 137 7.40 2.85 -7.21
C GLU A 137 7.94 1.82 -8.24
N PRO A 138 8.57 2.23 -9.37
CA PRO A 138 9.13 1.25 -10.31
C PRO A 138 10.27 0.40 -9.70
N GLN A 139 11.13 1.00 -8.88
CA GLN A 139 12.26 0.31 -8.24
C GLN A 139 11.76 -0.69 -7.19
N LEU A 140 10.77 -0.30 -6.39
CA LEU A 140 10.12 -1.17 -5.42
C LEU A 140 9.42 -2.36 -6.10
N ALA A 141 8.70 -2.11 -7.20
CA ALA A 141 8.05 -3.17 -7.97
C ALA A 141 9.07 -4.14 -8.59
N ALA A 142 10.18 -3.62 -9.13
CA ALA A 142 11.26 -4.45 -9.67
C ALA A 142 11.93 -5.30 -8.58
N LEU A 143 12.17 -4.72 -7.40
CA LEU A 143 12.74 -5.44 -6.27
C LEU A 143 11.83 -6.58 -5.79
N LEU A 144 10.51 -6.35 -5.70
CA LEU A 144 9.56 -7.40 -5.38
C LEU A 144 9.56 -8.51 -6.43
N ALA A 145 9.56 -8.16 -7.71
CA ALA A 145 9.60 -9.14 -8.79
C ALA A 145 10.88 -9.99 -8.79
N ALA A 146 12.00 -9.44 -8.31
CA ALA A 146 13.27 -10.16 -8.17
C ALA A 146 13.39 -10.95 -6.87
N THR A 147 12.46 -10.78 -5.91
CA THR A 147 12.54 -11.40 -4.59
C THR A 147 11.95 -12.81 -4.60
N THR A 148 12.75 -13.81 -4.27
CA THR A 148 12.26 -15.18 -4.06
C THR A 148 11.16 -15.20 -3.01
N GLY A 149 10.03 -15.83 -3.34
CA GLY A 149 8.83 -15.89 -2.49
C GLY A 149 7.79 -14.80 -2.76
N ALA A 150 8.10 -13.77 -3.56
CA ALA A 150 7.12 -12.79 -4.04
C ALA A 150 6.62 -13.17 -5.45
N ILE A 151 5.35 -13.54 -5.54
CA ILE A 151 4.72 -14.11 -6.74
C ILE A 151 3.75 -13.08 -7.32
N PRO A 152 3.93 -12.60 -8.56
CA PRO A 152 2.97 -11.72 -9.24
C PRO A 152 1.56 -12.34 -9.26
N VAL A 153 0.54 -11.60 -8.82
CA VAL A 153 -0.84 -12.12 -8.82
C VAL A 153 -1.44 -12.11 -10.23
N VAL A 154 -1.32 -10.97 -10.90
CA VAL A 154 -1.76 -10.80 -12.29
C VAL A 154 -0.94 -9.68 -12.91
N ASP A 155 -0.58 -9.83 -14.18
CA ASP A 155 0.14 -8.79 -14.92
C ASP A 155 -0.68 -7.49 -15.00
N ARG A 156 0.01 -6.35 -15.05
CA ARG A 156 -0.56 -4.99 -15.21
C ARG A 156 -1.44 -4.47 -14.07
N LEU A 157 -1.79 -5.26 -13.06
CA LEU A 157 -2.65 -4.77 -11.97
C LEU A 157 -1.95 -3.71 -11.13
N GLY A 158 -2.52 -2.50 -11.15
CA GLY A 158 -1.96 -1.33 -10.47
C GLY A 158 -0.79 -0.67 -11.22
N ALA A 159 -0.32 -1.28 -12.31
CA ALA A 159 0.85 -0.86 -13.08
C ALA A 159 0.48 -0.29 -14.47
N GLN A 160 -0.69 0.35 -14.59
CA GLN A 160 -1.18 0.88 -15.87
C GLN A 160 -0.22 1.88 -16.51
N ASP A 161 0.43 2.70 -15.68
CA ASP A 161 1.40 3.72 -16.10
C ASP A 161 2.85 3.20 -16.12
N ALA A 162 3.08 1.91 -15.84
CA ALA A 162 4.40 1.30 -15.92
C ALA A 162 4.64 0.70 -17.31
N ALA A 163 5.90 0.60 -17.73
CA ALA A 163 6.27 -0.03 -19.01
C ALA A 163 5.94 -1.55 -19.03
N SER A 164 6.02 -2.22 -17.88
CA SER A 164 5.72 -3.65 -17.72
C SER A 164 5.52 -4.00 -16.24
N GLY A 165 4.98 -5.20 -15.97
CA GLY A 165 4.90 -5.78 -14.63
C GLY A 165 3.60 -5.52 -13.88
N THR A 166 3.60 -5.90 -12.60
CA THR A 166 2.47 -5.74 -11.67
C THR A 166 2.93 -4.99 -10.43
N HIS A 167 1.98 -4.35 -9.74
CA HIS A 167 2.23 -3.79 -8.42
C HIS A 167 1.66 -4.66 -7.30
N PHE A 168 1.09 -5.83 -7.62
CA PHE A 168 0.41 -6.70 -6.66
C PHE A 168 0.99 -8.12 -6.66
N PHE A 169 1.55 -8.52 -5.51
CA PHE A 169 2.27 -9.77 -5.33
C PHE A 169 1.67 -10.55 -4.17
N ARG A 170 1.59 -11.87 -4.28
CA ARG A 170 1.39 -12.77 -3.14
C ARG A 170 2.75 -13.13 -2.55
N ILE A 171 2.81 -13.30 -1.23
CA ILE A 171 4.01 -13.82 -0.56
C ILE A 171 3.71 -15.14 0.15
N ASP A 172 4.67 -16.05 0.14
CA ASP A 172 4.57 -17.37 0.78
C ASP A 172 5.09 -17.34 2.23
N ASP A 173 6.40 -17.28 2.41
CA ASP A 173 7.08 -17.13 3.69
C ASP A 173 7.22 -15.64 4.00
N THR A 174 6.26 -15.13 4.76
CA THR A 174 6.18 -13.73 5.14
C THR A 174 7.44 -13.25 5.84
N ALA A 175 7.96 -14.03 6.78
CA ALA A 175 9.12 -13.62 7.57
C ALA A 175 10.36 -13.51 6.68
N ALA A 176 10.62 -14.55 5.88
CA ALA A 176 11.79 -14.59 5.03
C ALA A 176 11.74 -13.54 3.90
N VAL A 177 10.55 -13.31 3.31
CA VAL A 177 10.37 -12.28 2.26
C VAL A 177 10.56 -10.88 2.84
N LEU A 178 9.96 -10.57 4.00
CA LEU A 178 10.10 -9.25 4.62
C LEU A 178 11.52 -8.97 5.08
N GLU A 179 12.24 -9.97 5.62
CA GLU A 179 13.64 -9.82 6.00
C GLU A 179 14.52 -9.42 4.80
N ARG A 180 14.37 -10.12 3.66
CA ARG A 180 15.09 -9.80 2.42
C ARG A 180 14.75 -8.40 1.92
N LEU A 181 13.48 -8.04 1.91
CA LEU A 181 13.02 -6.74 1.42
C LEU A 181 13.50 -5.60 2.33
N GLU A 182 13.45 -5.76 3.64
CA GLU A 182 13.95 -4.74 4.56
C GLU A 182 15.45 -4.50 4.40
N ALA A 183 16.24 -5.56 4.20
CA ALA A 183 17.66 -5.42 3.92
C ALA A 183 17.90 -4.64 2.61
N ALA A 184 17.18 -4.99 1.55
CA ALA A 184 17.28 -4.34 0.26
C ALA A 184 16.80 -2.87 0.28
N TRP A 185 15.69 -2.58 0.97
CA TRP A 185 15.18 -1.22 1.15
C TRP A 185 16.13 -0.34 1.94
N LYS A 186 16.79 -0.88 2.98
CA LYS A 186 17.85 -0.17 3.71
C LYS A 186 19.05 0.14 2.82
N ALA A 187 19.43 -0.74 1.91
CA ALA A 187 20.48 -0.47 0.93
C ALA A 187 20.05 0.65 -0.03
N MET A 188 18.87 0.51 -0.64
CA MET A 188 18.30 1.46 -1.60
C MET A 188 18.23 2.90 -1.06
N VAL A 189 17.85 3.09 0.21
CA VAL A 189 17.74 4.44 0.82
C VAL A 189 19.09 4.99 1.30
N ARG A 190 20.13 4.17 1.47
CA ARG A 190 21.48 4.67 1.81
C ARG A 190 22.25 5.18 0.59
N GLU A 191 21.89 4.72 -0.60
CA GLU A 191 22.59 5.01 -1.86
C GLU A 191 22.00 6.21 -2.63
N GLY A 192 20.86 6.76 -2.18
CA GLY A 192 20.18 7.91 -2.79
C GLY A 192 20.11 9.11 -1.86
#